data_AF-A0A6N1DQP6-F1
#
_entry.id   AF-A0A6N1DQP6-F1
#
_cell.length_a   1.000
_cell.length_b   1.000
_cell.length_c   1.000
_cell.angle_alpha   90.00
_cell.angle_beta   90.00
_cell.angle_gamma   90.00
#
_symmetry.space_group_name_H-M   'P 1'
#
loop_
_entity.id
_entity.type
_entity.pdbx_description
1 polymer ?
#
loop_
_entity_poly.entity_id
_entity_poly.type
_entity_poly.pdbx_seq_one_letter_code
_entity_poly.pdbx_strand_id
1 'polypeptide(L)' 'MSRVVDVTLHVDEGLGPDRRLDITQTLRSREGVVDANFNDDKPHLMIVTYDADRMEAVELLDALKTRGVHGELIGL' A
#
# COMPACT_ATOMS: atom_id res chain seq x y z
N MET A 1 -17.45 -8.92 -13.20
CA MET A 1 -17.41 -8.52 -11.78
C MET A 1 -15.94 -8.27 -11.49
N SER A 2 -15.57 -7.12 -10.93
CA SER A 2 -14.17 -6.85 -10.58
C SER A 2 -13.75 -7.67 -9.36
N ARG A 3 -12.52 -8.17 -9.36
CA ARG A 3 -11.96 -8.97 -8.27
C ARG A 3 -11.25 -8.08 -7.25
N VAL A 4 -12.00 -7.55 -6.28
CA VAL A 4 -11.45 -6.73 -5.20
C VAL A 4 -10.85 -7.61 -4.11
N VAL A 5 -9.58 -7.38 -3.77
CA VAL A 5 -8.82 -8.13 -2.76
C VAL A 5 -7.97 -7.19 -1.90
N ASP A 6 -7.52 -7.71 -0.76
CA ASP A 6 -6.63 -6.99 0.16
C ASP A 6 -5.21 -7.53 0.08
N VAL A 7 -4.23 -6.65 0.24
CA VAL A 7 -2.82 -7.01 0.44
C VAL A 7 -2.23 -6.23 1.60
N THR A 8 -1.30 -6.87 2.32
CA THR A 8 -0.54 -6.21 3.39
C THR A 8 0.90 -5.92 2.91
N LEU A 9 1.29 -4.66 3.01
CA LEU A 9 2.65 -4.18 2.79
C LEU A 9 3.32 -3.96 4.14
N HIS A 10 4.45 -4.61 4.35
CA HIS A 10 5.38 -4.26 5.42
C HIS A 10 6.23 -3.08 4.93
N VAL A 11 6.41 -2.06 5.75
CA VAL A 11 7.28 -0.92 5.50
C VAL A 11 8.41 -0.96 6.53
N ASP A 12 9.65 -0.96 6.05
CA ASP A 12 10.81 -1.24 6.89
C ASP A 12 11.23 -0.01 7.73
N GLU A 13 10.84 1.19 7.32
CA GLU A 13 11.19 2.42 7.99
C GLU A 13 10.23 2.81 9.12
N GLY A 14 10.78 3.41 10.17
CA GLY A 14 10.02 4.18 11.16
C GLY A 14 9.47 5.47 10.54
N LEU A 15 8.36 5.37 9.82
CA LEU A 15 7.73 6.52 9.16
C LEU A 15 6.94 7.39 10.14
N GLY A 16 7.23 8.70 10.13
CA GLY A 16 6.42 9.71 10.82
C GLY A 16 5.04 9.90 10.17
N PRO A 17 4.10 10.55 10.88
CA PRO A 17 2.70 10.72 10.42
C PRO A 17 2.59 11.35 9.02
N ASP A 18 3.35 12.40 8.73
CA ASP A 18 3.30 13.10 7.44
C ASP A 18 3.72 12.19 6.28
N ARG A 19 4.74 11.35 6.51
CA ARG A 19 5.23 10.43 5.47
C ARG A 19 4.26 9.28 5.24
N ARG A 20 3.62 8.78 6.29
CA ARG A 20 2.53 7.80 6.18
C ARG A 20 1.34 8.36 5.41
N LEU A 21 1.00 9.63 5.63
CA LEU A 21 -0.07 10.31 4.90
C LEU A 21 0.25 10.48 3.41
N ASP A 22 1.47 10.93 3.08
CA ASP A 22 1.93 11.07 1.68
C ASP A 22 1.88 9.73 0.91
N ILE A 23 2.35 8.65 1.54
CA ILE A 23 2.28 7.30 0.97
C ILE A 23 0.83 6.87 0.75
N THR A 24 -0.02 7.07 1.77
CA THR A 24 -1.45 6.73 1.70
C THR A 24 -2.13 7.45 0.54
N GLN A 25 -1.91 8.76 0.40
CA GLN A 25 -2.47 9.56 -0.69
C GLN A 25 -1.93 9.12 -2.05
N THR A 26 -0.64 8.81 -2.14
CA THR A 26 -0.01 8.29 -3.36
C THR A 26 -0.69 7.02 -3.82
N LEU A 27 -0.85 6.02 -2.94
CA LEU A 27 -1.48 4.76 -3.31
C LEU A 27 -2.97 4.92 -3.65
N ARG A 28 -3.72 5.71 -2.87
CA ARG A 28 -5.13 6.02 -3.18
C ARG A 28 -5.35 6.74 -4.52
N SER A 29 -4.35 7.44 -5.03
CA SER A 29 -4.45 8.12 -6.33
C SER A 29 -4.23 7.20 -7.54
N ARG A 30 -3.80 5.95 -7.33
CA ARG A 30 -3.55 5.00 -8.42
C ARG A 30 -4.87 4.40 -8.90
N GLU A 31 -5.02 4.30 -10.21
CA GLU A 31 -6.13 3.55 -10.79
C GLU A 31 -6.05 2.08 -10.36
N GLY A 32 -7.19 1.52 -9.93
CA GLY A 32 -7.28 0.15 -9.43
C GLY A 32 -7.19 0.04 -7.90
N VAL A 33 -6.70 1.08 -7.19
CA VAL A 33 -6.73 1.09 -5.71
C VAL A 33 -8.12 1.53 -5.23
N VAL A 34 -8.70 0.74 -4.33
CA VAL A 34 -10.00 1.00 -3.69
C VAL A 34 -9.80 1.71 -2.37
N ASP A 35 -8.88 1.22 -1.54
CA ASP A 35 -8.48 1.88 -0.29
C ASP A 35 -7.03 1.55 0.07
N ALA A 36 -6.42 2.39 0.90
CA ALA A 36 -5.05 2.24 1.36
C ALA A 36 -4.93 2.95 2.72
N ASN A 37 -4.50 2.25 3.77
CA ASN A 37 -4.26 2.85 5.08
C ASN A 37 -3.17 2.10 5.85
N PHE A 38 -2.42 2.84 6.66
CA PHE A 38 -1.59 2.23 7.69
C PHE A 38 -2.45 1.67 8.83
N ASN A 39 -2.00 0.59 9.44
CA ASN A 39 -2.62 0.02 10.62
C ASN A 39 -2.30 0.90 11.85
N ASP A 40 -3.32 1.22 12.64
CA ASP A 40 -3.19 2.12 13.80
C ASP A 40 -2.34 1.49 14.92
N ASP A 41 -2.47 0.18 15.15
CA ASP A 41 -1.73 -0.55 16.19
C ASP A 41 -0.31 -0.93 15.72
N LYS A 42 -0.12 -1.10 14.41
CA LYS A 42 1.15 -1.48 13.76
C LYS A 42 1.47 -0.51 12.62
N PRO A 43 2.03 0.67 12.90
CA PRO A 43 2.22 1.72 11.89
C PRO A 43 3.25 1.43 10.77
N HIS A 44 3.92 0.28 10.84
CA HIS A 44 4.80 -0.26 9.80
C HIS A 44 4.06 -1.21 8.85
N LEU A 45 2.77 -1.49 9.10
CA LEU A 45 1.92 -2.28 8.23
C LEU A 45 0.93 -1.39 7.52
N MET A 46 0.82 -1.56 6.22
CA MET A 46 -0.16 -0.90 5.38
C MET A 46 -1.05 -1.94 4.71
N ILE A 47 -2.36 -1.74 4.82
CA ILE A 47 -3.35 -2.57 4.16
C ILE A 47 -3.84 -1.80 2.93
N VAL A 48 -3.82 -2.46 1.78
CA VAL A 48 -4.30 -1.90 0.52
C VAL A 48 -5.35 -2.82 -0.07
N THR A 49 -6.53 -2.27 -0.30
CA THR A 49 -7.62 -2.92 -1.02
C THR A 49 -7.55 -2.47 -2.47
N TYR A 50 -7.51 -3.40 -3.43
CA TYR A 50 -7.38 -3.09 -4.84
C TYR A 50 -8.16 -4.05 -5.74
N ASP A 51 -8.44 -3.61 -6.97
CA ASP A 51 -9.05 -4.40 -8.03
C ASP A 51 -7.97 -5.21 -8.76
N ALA A 52 -7.91 -6.51 -8.48
CA ALA A 52 -6.94 -7.43 -9.05
C ALA A 52 -7.20 -7.78 -10.52
N ASP A 53 -8.27 -7.27 -11.13
CA ASP A 53 -8.44 -7.32 -12.59
C ASP A 53 -7.78 -6.11 -13.28
N ARG A 54 -7.33 -5.10 -12.51
CA ARG A 54 -6.77 -3.84 -13.03
C ARG A 54 -5.30 -3.62 -12.70
N MET A 55 -4.81 -4.22 -11.61
CA MET A 55 -3.43 -4.06 -11.18
C MET A 55 -2.97 -5.28 -10.38
N GLU A 56 -1.66 -5.45 -10.29
CA GLU A 56 -1.02 -6.51 -9.49
C GLU A 56 -0.48 -5.95 -8.17
N ALA A 57 -0.43 -6.79 -7.12
CA ALA A 57 0.08 -6.38 -5.82
C ALA A 57 1.52 -5.86 -5.85
N VAL A 58 2.35 -6.37 -6.76
CA VAL A 58 3.73 -5.92 -6.95
C VAL A 58 3.83 -4.45 -7.39
N GLU A 59 2.84 -3.94 -8.11
CA GLU A 59 2.81 -2.54 -8.54
C GLU A 59 2.60 -1.57 -7.37
N LEU A 60 1.93 -2.03 -6.31
CA LEU A 60 1.79 -1.28 -5.06
C LEU A 60 3.13 -1.16 -4.34
N LEU A 61 3.89 -2.27 -4.30
CA LEU A 61 5.22 -2.28 -3.72
C LEU A 61 6.18 -1.38 -4.50
N ASP A 62 6.14 -1.43 -5.83
CA ASP A 62 6.97 -0.57 -6.66
C ASP A 62 6.63 0.91 -6.45
N ALA A 63 5.35 1.26 -6.28
CA ALA A 63 4.95 2.62 -5.94
C ALA A 63 5.57 3.11 -4.62
N LEU A 64 5.68 2.27 -3.59
CA LEU A 64 6.41 2.61 -2.36
C LEU A 64 7.90 2.84 -2.62
N LYS A 65 8.54 1.94 -3.37
CA LYS A 65 9.97 2.02 -3.68
C LYS A 65 10.33 3.29 -4.47
N THR A 66 9.48 3.72 -5.41
CA THR A 66 9.71 4.99 -6.13
C THR A 66 9.68 6.23 -5.23
N ARG A 67 9.08 6.13 -4.04
CA ARG A 67 9.08 7.17 -3.01
C ARG A 67 10.24 7.03 -2.02
N GLY A 68 11.20 6.12 -2.28
CA GLY A 68 12.35 5.86 -1.41
C GLY A 68 11.98 5.14 -0.10
N VAL A 69 10.89 4.37 -0.12
CA VAL A 69 10.40 3.58 1.01
C VAL A 69 10.66 2.11 0.71
N HIS A 70 11.35 1.41 1.61
CA HIS A 70 11.56 -0.02 1.51
C HIS A 70 10.37 -0.75 2.13
N GLY A 71 10.00 -1.85 1.49
CA GLY A 71 8.91 -2.65 1.97
C GLY A 71 8.84 -4.01 1.31
N GLU A 72 7.95 -4.82 1.85
CA GLU A 72 7.75 -6.21 1.46
C GLU A 72 6.25 -6.50 1.36
N LEU A 73 5.89 -7.39 0.44
CA LEU A 73 4.54 -7.95 0.37
C LEU A 73 4.45 -9.11 1.37
N ILE A 74 3.64 -8.95 2.42
CA ILE A 74 3.48 -9.95 3.48
C ILE A 74 2.03 -10.45 3.54
N GLY A 75 1.55 -10.99 2.43
CA GLY A 75 0.25 -11.64 2.34
C GLY A 75 -0.30 -11.59 0.92
N LEU A 76 -0.88 -12.70 0.45
CA LEU A 76 -1.65 -12.83 -0.78
C LEU A 76 -2.89 -13.68 -0.49
#